data_AF-A0A3R7QS53-F1
#
_entry.id   AF-A0A3R7QS53-F1
#
_cell.length_a   1.000
_cell.length_b   1.000
_cell.length_c   1.000
_cell.angle_alpha   90.00
_cell.angle_beta   90.00
_cell.angle_gamma   90.00
#
_symmetry.space_group_name_H-M   'P 1'
#
loop_
_entity.id
_entity.type
_entity.pdbx_description
1 polymer ?
#
loop_
_entity_poly.entity_id
_entity_poly.type
_entity_poly.pdbx_seq_one_letter_code
_entity_poly.pdbx_strand_id
1 'polypeptide(L)'
;MFGIVVSVVTLGLILAWTLRLPPRLLGVYSRPGFWYWLKVVVFFLLVKLRRWQGSRHKGGEDAGYGVKSRATPELMDCVQPLSEHPKAIDAVYFNSGSENGHYLVAATARRPHGVVNGVLYIRIPSLGVLQLPKTPDTMLFGDGKEFAAEGLRLSPAQAMKEWRIQYEGPMKLRGEPLSSFDVHLDAKWTSDQPYFDFDTDMDAMALARSMAREPWSREYFEDLKAAHQTHYEQMGRIEGTVVVDGHAYILRLDSMRDHSYGHKREWKHMHRYGLHMFTTEDKLQANVGIVCQPITCSQLELGYVSDGRQVIPVTSVDLPLWQHGEGGHPPTDYAFAFTAGNKEYVVEVSVVDSPQFYIGWEWESRVVERFATFKVNGRRGWGIAEWQYRYKGGRPHSYSSRDPAWASEIIKG
;
A
#
# COMPACT_ATOMS: atom_id res chain seq x y z
N MET A 1 -16.42 52.05 -26.41
CA MET A 1 -16.35 51.74 -24.96
C MET A 1 -17.30 50.59 -24.56
N PHE A 2 -18.58 50.64 -24.92
CA PHE A 2 -19.57 49.59 -24.64
C PHE A 2 -19.18 48.17 -25.11
N GLY A 3 -18.69 48.02 -26.35
CA GLY A 3 -18.24 46.72 -26.87
C GLY A 3 -17.03 46.11 -26.15
N ILE A 4 -16.16 46.94 -25.55
CA ILE A 4 -15.01 46.45 -24.76
C ILE A 4 -15.51 45.91 -23.41
N VAL A 5 -16.42 46.63 -22.75
CA VAL A 5 -17.02 46.21 -21.47
C VAL A 5 -17.79 44.89 -21.63
N VAL A 6 -18.61 44.77 -22.68
CA VAL A 6 -19.35 43.53 -22.97
C VAL A 6 -18.40 42.36 -23.24
N SER A 7 -17.33 42.56 -24.00
CA SER A 7 -16.32 41.53 -24.26
C SER A 7 -15.57 41.10 -22.99
N VAL A 8 -15.18 42.05 -22.13
CA VAL A 8 -14.50 41.74 -20.85
C VAL A 8 -15.43 40.99 -19.90
N VAL A 9 -16.68 41.41 -19.78
CA VAL A 9 -17.68 40.71 -18.94
C VAL A 9 -17.95 39.32 -19.49
N THR A 10 -18.11 39.17 -20.80
CA THR A 10 -18.35 37.87 -21.44
C THR A 10 -17.16 36.94 -21.25
N LEU A 11 -15.93 37.43 -21.46
CA LEU A 11 -14.72 36.66 -21.21
C LEU A 11 -14.57 36.28 -19.74
N GLY A 12 -14.90 37.20 -18.82
CA GLY A 12 -14.92 36.94 -17.38
C GLY A 12 -15.93 35.87 -16.99
N LEU A 13 -17.13 35.88 -17.59
CA LEU A 13 -18.16 34.85 -17.36
C LEU A 13 -17.77 33.49 -17.94
N ILE A 14 -17.17 33.46 -19.14
CA ILE A 14 -16.63 32.24 -19.74
C ILE A 14 -15.50 31.67 -18.88
N LEU A 15 -14.57 32.51 -18.43
CA LEU A 15 -13.48 32.09 -17.54
C LEU A 15 -14.04 31.57 -16.21
N ALA A 16 -14.96 32.30 -15.58
CA ALA A 16 -15.60 31.86 -14.35
C ALA A 16 -16.34 30.53 -14.53
N TRP A 17 -17.04 30.33 -15.65
CA TRP A 17 -17.73 29.08 -15.94
C TRP A 17 -16.78 27.91 -16.18
N THR A 18 -15.73 28.11 -16.99
CA THR A 18 -14.73 27.06 -17.28
C THR A 18 -13.85 26.72 -16.06
N LEU A 19 -13.70 27.63 -15.10
CA LEU A 19 -13.01 27.40 -13.83
C LEU A 19 -13.88 26.75 -12.75
N ARG A 20 -15.21 26.65 -12.95
CA ARG A 20 -16.09 25.94 -12.01
C ARG A 20 -15.75 24.46 -12.00
N LEU A 21 -15.41 23.98 -10.81
CA LEU A 21 -15.15 22.57 -10.58
C LEU A 21 -16.48 21.81 -10.46
N PRO A 22 -16.59 20.62 -11.09
CA PRO A 22 -17.74 19.77 -10.86
C PRO A 22 -17.80 19.34 -9.38
N PRO A 23 -19.01 19.13 -8.82
CA PRO A 23 -19.14 18.64 -7.45
C PRO A 23 -18.51 17.25 -7.32
N ARG A 24 -17.79 17.05 -6.20
CA ARG A 24 -17.17 15.77 -5.87
C ARG A 24 -18.24 14.70 -5.61
N LEU A 25 -18.00 13.48 -6.08
CA LEU A 25 -18.86 12.35 -5.70
C LEU A 25 -18.65 12.08 -4.20
N LEU A 26 -19.76 11.98 -3.46
CA LEU A 26 -19.76 11.81 -2.00
C LEU A 26 -18.92 12.87 -1.24
N GLY A 27 -18.68 14.04 -1.84
CA GLY A 27 -17.83 15.08 -1.27
C GLY A 27 -16.33 14.78 -1.27
N VAL A 28 -15.89 13.62 -1.80
CA VAL A 28 -14.50 13.16 -1.74
C VAL A 28 -13.87 13.04 -3.12
N TYR A 29 -14.55 12.39 -4.07
CA TYR A 29 -13.95 12.00 -5.34
C TYR A 29 -14.10 13.08 -6.40
N SER A 30 -12.97 13.64 -6.84
CA SER A 30 -12.90 14.69 -7.86
C SER A 30 -13.30 14.16 -9.24
N ARG A 31 -13.95 15.01 -10.03
CA ARG A 31 -14.44 14.67 -11.38
C ARG A 31 -13.75 15.53 -12.43
N PRO A 32 -13.57 15.03 -13.68
CA PRO A 32 -13.02 15.82 -14.77
C PRO A 32 -13.81 17.11 -14.99
N GLY A 33 -13.13 18.26 -14.87
CA GLY A 33 -13.68 19.56 -15.25
C GLY A 33 -13.36 19.93 -16.70
N PHE A 34 -13.70 21.16 -17.10
CA PHE A 34 -13.52 21.65 -18.47
C PHE A 34 -12.06 21.54 -18.97
N TRP A 35 -11.09 21.89 -18.12
CA TRP A 35 -9.66 21.89 -18.46
C TRP A 35 -8.96 20.53 -18.26
N TYR A 36 -9.70 19.45 -18.01
CA TYR A 36 -9.13 18.16 -17.65
C TYR A 36 -8.09 17.65 -18.65
N TRP A 37 -8.42 17.58 -19.94
CA TRP A 37 -7.48 17.05 -20.94
C TRP A 37 -6.24 17.93 -21.13
N LEU A 38 -6.38 19.26 -20.97
CA LEU A 38 -5.23 20.16 -20.98
C LEU A 38 -4.29 19.84 -19.80
N LYS A 39 -4.84 19.66 -18.59
CA LYS A 39 -4.07 19.25 -17.41
C LYS A 39 -3.40 17.88 -17.61
N VAL A 40 -4.10 16.92 -18.24
CA VAL A 40 -3.52 15.60 -18.57
C VAL A 40 -2.27 15.77 -19.43
N VAL A 41 -2.35 16.54 -20.52
CA VAL A 41 -1.21 16.78 -21.41
C VAL A 41 -0.06 17.45 -20.66
N VAL A 42 -0.34 18.51 -19.89
CA VAL A 42 0.68 19.24 -19.11
C VAL A 42 1.37 18.30 -18.12
N PHE A 43 0.62 17.52 -17.33
CA PHE A 43 1.19 16.64 -16.33
C PHE A 43 1.96 15.47 -16.95
N PHE A 44 1.44 14.90 -18.05
CA PHE A 44 2.14 13.86 -18.81
C PHE A 44 3.51 14.33 -19.29
N LEU A 45 3.58 15.54 -19.86
CA LEU A 45 4.85 16.13 -20.30
C LEU A 45 5.80 16.39 -19.12
N LEU A 46 5.30 16.84 -17.97
CA LEU A 46 6.09 17.01 -16.75
C LEU A 46 6.69 15.70 -16.26
N VAL A 47 5.90 14.62 -16.21
CA VAL A 47 6.38 13.28 -15.81
C VAL A 47 7.42 12.75 -16.81
N LYS A 48 7.19 12.91 -18.12
CA LYS A 48 8.16 12.50 -19.14
C LYS A 48 9.47 13.29 -19.03
N LEU A 49 9.38 14.59 -18.81
CA LEU A 49 10.56 15.44 -18.58
C LEU A 49 11.32 15.01 -17.32
N ARG A 50 10.61 14.79 -16.21
CA ARG A 50 11.23 14.31 -14.96
C ARG A 50 11.89 12.95 -15.12
N ARG A 51 11.26 12.00 -15.84
CA ARG A 51 11.89 10.70 -16.17
C ARG A 51 13.18 10.85 -16.96
N TRP A 52 13.17 11.72 -17.96
CA TRP A 52 14.36 11.99 -18.76
C TRP A 52 15.48 12.69 -17.98
N GLN A 53 15.13 13.61 -17.07
CA GLN A 53 16.10 14.21 -16.14
C GLN A 53 16.61 13.16 -15.15
N GLY A 54 15.71 12.36 -14.58
CA GLY A 54 15.99 11.33 -13.59
C GLY A 54 16.89 10.21 -14.12
N SER A 55 16.74 9.80 -15.39
CA SER A 55 17.60 8.79 -16.00
C SER A 55 19.06 9.23 -16.14
N ARG A 56 19.36 10.52 -15.92
CA ARG A 56 20.72 11.10 -15.93
C ARG A 56 21.28 11.34 -14.53
N HIS A 57 20.46 11.20 -13.49
CA HIS A 57 20.84 11.39 -12.10
C HIS A 57 20.91 10.05 -11.37
N LYS A 58 21.74 9.94 -10.33
CA LYS A 58 21.91 8.71 -9.54
C LYS A 58 20.91 8.59 -8.37
N GLY A 59 19.70 9.15 -8.53
CA GLY A 59 18.70 9.29 -7.46
C GLY A 59 19.06 10.35 -6.41
N GLY A 60 18.19 10.57 -5.42
CA GLY A 60 18.42 11.56 -4.36
C GLY A 60 17.17 12.03 -3.63
N GLU A 61 17.28 13.17 -2.93
CA GLU A 61 16.21 13.76 -2.11
C GLU A 61 14.99 14.22 -2.92
N ASP A 62 15.16 14.53 -4.22
CA ASP A 62 14.09 14.94 -5.14
C ASP A 62 13.38 13.76 -5.86
N ALA A 63 13.26 12.62 -5.17
CA ALA A 63 12.65 11.40 -5.67
C ALA A 63 11.16 11.57 -6.06
N GLY A 64 10.64 10.59 -6.79
CA GLY A 64 9.25 10.55 -7.22
C GLY A 64 8.97 11.21 -8.56
N TYR A 65 7.84 10.80 -9.15
CA TYR A 65 7.33 11.32 -10.43
C TYR A 65 8.35 11.24 -11.57
N GLY A 66 9.13 10.16 -11.63
CA GLY A 66 10.13 9.86 -12.65
C GLY A 66 11.58 9.87 -12.17
N VAL A 67 11.84 10.09 -10.87
CA VAL A 67 13.20 10.17 -10.32
C VAL A 67 13.36 9.15 -9.20
N LYS A 68 14.41 8.32 -9.27
CA LYS A 68 14.70 7.31 -8.26
C LYS A 68 15.08 7.93 -6.91
N SER A 69 14.76 7.23 -5.83
CA SER A 69 15.18 7.59 -4.47
C SER A 69 16.64 7.27 -4.16
N ARG A 70 17.17 6.21 -4.78
CA ARG A 70 18.51 5.67 -4.53
C ARG A 70 19.19 5.27 -5.85
N ALA A 71 20.51 5.20 -5.80
CA ALA A 71 21.34 4.88 -6.94
C ALA A 71 21.31 3.40 -7.33
N THR A 72 21.23 2.51 -6.34
CA THR A 72 21.34 1.06 -6.54
C THR A 72 20.31 0.29 -5.70
N PRO A 73 19.95 -0.94 -6.12
CA PRO A 73 19.04 -1.79 -5.36
C PRO A 73 19.50 -2.08 -3.92
N GLU A 74 20.82 -2.17 -3.68
CA GLU A 74 21.38 -2.43 -2.35
C GLU A 74 21.12 -1.27 -1.37
N LEU A 75 21.09 -0.03 -1.89
CA LEU A 75 20.75 1.15 -1.11
C LEU A 75 19.24 1.30 -0.89
N MET A 76 18.42 0.67 -1.75
CA MET A 76 16.96 0.63 -1.59
C MET A 76 16.52 -0.48 -0.63
N ASP A 77 17.15 -1.65 -0.75
CA ASP A 77 16.73 -2.89 -0.08
C ASP A 77 17.51 -3.19 1.19
N CYS A 78 17.58 -2.17 2.03
CA CYS A 78 18.17 -2.24 3.36
C CYS A 78 17.39 -1.32 4.32
N VAL A 79 17.67 -1.46 5.61
CA VAL A 79 17.13 -0.56 6.64
C VAL A 79 17.45 0.89 6.27
N GLN A 80 16.40 1.72 6.19
CA GLN A 80 16.57 3.12 5.85
C GLN A 80 16.76 3.98 7.09
N PRO A 81 17.56 5.06 7.00
CA PRO A 81 17.62 6.06 8.06
C PRO A 81 16.24 6.73 8.21
N LEU A 82 15.77 6.83 9.45
CA LEU A 82 14.57 7.61 9.78
C LEU A 82 14.93 9.10 9.77
N SER A 83 13.99 9.94 9.35
CA SER A 83 14.10 11.39 9.53
C SER A 83 13.89 11.77 11.01
N GLU A 84 14.22 13.02 11.34
CA GLU A 84 13.94 13.60 12.66
C GLU A 84 12.44 13.88 12.92
N HIS A 85 11.57 13.62 11.94
CA HIS A 85 10.14 13.86 12.09
C HIS A 85 9.50 12.78 12.98
N PRO A 86 8.58 13.11 13.90
CA PRO A 86 7.94 12.13 14.80
C PRO A 86 7.13 11.03 14.07
N LYS A 87 6.75 11.33 12.82
CA LYS A 87 6.05 10.41 11.90
C LYS A 87 6.95 9.80 10.82
N ALA A 88 8.28 9.84 11.01
CA ALA A 88 9.22 9.14 10.13
C ALA A 88 8.82 7.68 9.94
N ILE A 89 9.17 7.11 8.79
CA ILE A 89 8.81 5.74 8.46
C ILE A 89 9.88 5.05 7.62
N ASP A 90 10.07 3.79 7.97
CA ASP A 90 10.70 2.79 7.15
C ASP A 90 9.91 1.49 7.33
N ALA A 91 9.22 1.01 6.28
CA ALA A 91 8.23 -0.07 6.41
C ALA A 91 8.41 -1.15 5.36
N VAL A 92 8.35 -2.40 5.78
CA VAL A 92 8.36 -3.58 4.91
C VAL A 92 7.11 -4.41 5.16
N TYR A 93 6.56 -4.95 4.08
CA TYR A 93 5.34 -5.75 4.10
C TYR A 93 5.51 -6.96 3.18
N PHE A 94 5.07 -8.11 3.67
CA PHE A 94 5.04 -9.36 2.96
C PHE A 94 3.62 -9.89 3.00
N ASN A 95 3.13 -10.30 1.84
CA ASN A 95 1.83 -10.91 1.71
C ASN A 95 1.94 -12.14 0.84
N SER A 96 1.14 -13.16 1.12
CA SER A 96 1.29 -14.44 0.44
C SER A 96 0.07 -15.34 0.60
N GLY A 97 -0.08 -16.23 -0.37
CA GLY A 97 -1.11 -17.26 -0.38
C GLY A 97 -0.68 -18.48 -1.17
N SER A 98 -1.48 -19.54 -1.09
CA SER A 98 -1.29 -20.77 -1.87
C SER A 98 -2.64 -21.35 -2.29
N GLU A 99 -2.61 -22.23 -3.29
CA GLU A 99 -3.78 -23.01 -3.71
C GLU A 99 -4.39 -23.86 -2.58
N ASN A 100 -3.57 -24.25 -1.59
CA ASN A 100 -3.99 -25.06 -0.46
C ASN A 100 -4.62 -24.25 0.69
N GLY A 101 -4.78 -22.93 0.50
CA GLY A 101 -5.43 -22.06 1.49
C GLY A 101 -4.55 -21.71 2.69
N HIS A 102 -3.23 -21.93 2.62
CA HIS A 102 -2.30 -21.29 3.54
C HIS A 102 -2.05 -19.84 3.11
N TYR A 103 -2.02 -18.93 4.07
CA TYR A 103 -1.73 -17.51 3.86
C TYR A 103 -0.80 -17.00 4.96
N LEU A 104 0.05 -16.05 4.61
CA LEU A 104 0.90 -15.35 5.57
C LEU A 104 0.95 -13.87 5.19
N VAL A 105 0.72 -13.02 6.18
CA VAL A 105 0.97 -11.58 6.11
C VAL A 105 1.91 -11.23 7.24
N ALA A 106 3.02 -10.58 6.93
CA ALA A 106 3.99 -10.10 7.91
C ALA A 106 4.45 -8.69 7.54
N ALA A 107 4.34 -7.75 8.48
CA ALA A 107 4.65 -6.36 8.25
C ALA A 107 5.35 -5.73 9.44
N THR A 108 6.27 -4.82 9.18
CA THR A 108 6.82 -3.93 10.19
C THR A 108 7.00 -2.54 9.61
N ALA A 109 6.63 -1.52 10.37
CA ALA A 109 7.01 -0.14 10.08
C ALA A 109 7.80 0.43 11.26
N ARG A 110 9.10 0.62 11.06
CA ARG A 110 9.98 1.29 12.01
C ARG A 110 9.59 2.75 12.14
N ARG A 111 9.54 3.21 13.38
CA ARG A 111 9.22 4.57 13.81
C ARG A 111 10.28 5.07 14.77
N PRO A 112 10.34 6.40 15.03
CA PRO A 112 11.18 6.94 16.09
C PRO A 112 10.94 6.28 17.45
N HIS A 113 11.93 6.39 18.34
CA HIS A 113 11.87 5.89 19.73
C HIS A 113 11.67 4.37 19.89
N GLY A 114 12.12 3.57 18.92
CA GLY A 114 12.03 2.11 19.04
C GLY A 114 10.63 1.54 18.84
N VAL A 115 9.68 2.37 18.38
CA VAL A 115 8.34 1.90 18.03
C VAL A 115 8.37 1.19 16.68
N VAL A 116 7.67 0.06 16.62
CA VAL A 116 7.43 -0.69 15.37
C VAL A 116 5.93 -0.93 15.25
N ASN A 117 5.31 -0.44 14.16
CA ASN A 117 3.98 -0.91 13.83
C ASN A 117 4.11 -2.32 13.21
N GLY A 118 3.80 -3.36 13.96
CA GLY A 118 3.97 -4.76 13.54
C GLY A 118 2.66 -5.50 13.32
N VAL A 119 2.63 -6.35 12.28
CA VAL A 119 1.50 -7.23 11.93
C VAL A 119 2.06 -8.60 11.60
N LEU A 120 1.43 -9.65 12.13
CA LEU A 120 1.65 -11.02 11.68
C LEU A 120 0.32 -11.77 11.70
N TYR A 121 -0.05 -12.31 10.54
CA TYR A 121 -1.14 -13.27 10.39
C TYR A 121 -0.64 -14.53 9.71
N ILE A 122 -1.04 -15.69 10.23
CA ILE A 122 -0.75 -16.99 9.65
C ILE A 122 -2.06 -17.77 9.57
N ARG A 123 -2.52 -18.08 8.36
CA ARG A 123 -3.65 -18.98 8.16
C ARG A 123 -3.16 -20.39 7.85
N ILE A 124 -3.62 -21.34 8.66
CA ILE A 124 -3.48 -22.77 8.41
C ILE A 124 -4.89 -23.34 8.29
N PRO A 125 -5.28 -23.98 7.17
CA PRO A 125 -6.66 -24.44 6.96
C PRO A 125 -7.23 -25.30 8.09
N SER A 126 -6.41 -26.13 8.74
CA SER A 126 -6.83 -27.00 9.84
C SER A 126 -6.90 -26.32 11.21
N LEU A 127 -6.35 -25.10 11.36
CA LEU A 127 -6.33 -24.36 12.63
C LEU A 127 -7.15 -23.07 12.60
N GLY A 128 -7.19 -22.37 11.46
CA GLY A 128 -7.75 -21.04 11.31
C GLY A 128 -6.66 -19.97 11.18
N VAL A 129 -6.96 -18.74 11.62
CA VAL A 129 -6.06 -17.57 11.48
C VAL A 129 -5.42 -17.23 12.82
N LEU A 130 -4.12 -17.47 12.93
CA LEU A 130 -3.29 -17.02 14.04
C LEU A 130 -2.92 -15.54 13.84
N GLN A 131 -2.90 -14.78 14.93
CA GLN A 131 -2.51 -13.37 14.96
C GLN A 131 -1.71 -13.04 16.23
N LEU A 132 -0.95 -11.94 16.20
CA LEU A 132 -0.21 -11.48 17.38
C LEU A 132 -1.14 -11.24 18.58
N PRO A 133 -0.64 -11.38 19.82
CA PRO A 133 -1.45 -11.16 21.02
C PRO A 133 -2.06 -9.75 21.08
N LYS A 134 -1.33 -8.75 20.57
CA LYS A 134 -1.74 -7.34 20.55
C LYS A 134 -2.76 -6.99 19.48
N THR A 135 -2.90 -7.80 18.43
CA THR A 135 -3.88 -7.56 17.35
C THR A 135 -5.30 -7.37 17.92
N PRO A 136 -6.06 -6.35 17.49
CA PRO A 136 -5.90 -5.53 16.30
C PRO A 136 -4.94 -4.34 16.44
N ASP A 137 -4.32 -4.13 17.60
CA ASP A 137 -3.28 -3.11 17.75
C ASP A 137 -1.99 -3.54 17.06
N THR A 138 -1.23 -2.57 16.56
CA THR A 138 0.06 -2.81 15.89
C THR A 138 1.23 -2.20 16.62
N MET A 139 1.04 -1.52 17.75
CA MET A 139 2.12 -0.90 18.51
C MET A 139 2.99 -1.94 19.24
N LEU A 140 4.12 -2.28 18.62
CA LEU A 140 5.18 -3.10 19.20
C LEU A 140 6.39 -2.23 19.59
N PHE A 141 7.20 -2.73 20.51
CA PHE A 141 8.39 -2.04 20.99
C PHE A 141 9.66 -2.89 20.78
N GLY A 142 10.63 -2.31 20.08
CA GLY A 142 11.92 -2.91 19.77
C GLY A 142 13.07 -1.94 20.03
N ASP A 143 14.23 -2.20 19.43
CA ASP A 143 15.42 -1.36 19.58
C ASP A 143 15.47 -0.16 18.61
N GLY A 144 14.55 -0.12 17.64
CA GLY A 144 14.44 0.90 16.60
C GLY A 144 15.48 0.80 15.48
N LYS A 145 16.37 -0.18 15.49
CA LYS A 145 17.45 -0.34 14.51
C LYS A 145 17.07 -1.30 13.38
N GLU A 146 16.34 -2.34 13.72
CA GLU A 146 15.96 -3.40 12.79
C GLU A 146 14.45 -3.39 12.55
N PHE A 147 14.01 -4.13 11.53
CA PHE A 147 12.60 -4.46 11.32
C PHE A 147 12.19 -5.59 12.29
N ALA A 148 12.33 -5.33 13.59
CA ALA A 148 12.10 -6.33 14.62
C ALA A 148 11.52 -5.74 15.91
N ALA A 149 10.52 -6.43 16.48
CA ALA A 149 9.95 -6.13 17.79
C ALA A 149 9.14 -7.33 18.29
N GLU A 150 9.20 -7.59 19.60
CA GLU A 150 8.33 -8.55 20.29
C GLU A 150 8.24 -9.93 19.61
N GLY A 151 9.39 -10.49 19.25
CA GLY A 151 9.52 -11.81 18.61
C GLY A 151 9.46 -11.77 17.08
N LEU A 152 8.80 -10.77 16.47
CA LEU A 152 8.76 -10.61 15.01
C LEU A 152 10.06 -10.00 14.50
N ARG A 153 10.64 -10.59 13.46
CA ARG A 153 11.86 -10.10 12.80
C ARG A 153 11.76 -10.32 11.29
N LEU A 154 11.94 -9.24 10.54
CA LEU A 154 12.07 -9.25 9.08
C LEU A 154 13.48 -8.75 8.75
N SER A 155 14.28 -9.48 7.99
CA SER A 155 15.65 -9.04 7.71
C SER A 155 16.06 -9.26 6.26
N PRO A 156 16.67 -8.25 5.61
CA PRO A 156 17.27 -8.43 4.30
C PRO A 156 18.48 -9.34 4.44
N ALA A 157 18.56 -10.39 3.60
CA ALA A 157 19.73 -11.25 3.50
C ALA A 157 20.54 -10.93 2.23
N GLN A 158 19.84 -10.71 1.11
CA GLN A 158 20.42 -10.26 -0.14
C GLN A 158 19.45 -9.32 -0.85
N ALA A 159 19.92 -8.12 -1.20
CA ALA A 159 19.12 -7.07 -1.81
C ALA A 159 18.34 -7.58 -3.04
N MET A 160 17.03 -7.34 -3.05
CA MET A 160 16.06 -7.75 -4.07
C MET A 160 16.02 -9.26 -4.36
N LYS A 161 16.59 -10.10 -3.49
CA LYS A 161 16.76 -11.54 -3.73
C LYS A 161 16.29 -12.41 -2.58
N GLU A 162 16.67 -12.08 -1.34
CA GLU A 162 16.35 -12.90 -0.18
C GLU A 162 16.08 -12.03 1.06
N TRP A 163 15.00 -12.37 1.76
CA TRP A 163 14.67 -11.87 3.09
C TRP A 163 14.35 -13.04 4.03
N ARG A 164 14.64 -12.87 5.32
CA ARG A 164 14.18 -13.79 6.37
C ARG A 164 12.97 -13.22 7.08
N ILE A 165 12.00 -14.10 7.35
CA ILE A 165 10.76 -13.80 8.04
C ILE A 165 10.70 -14.75 9.22
N GLN A 166 10.84 -14.20 10.42
CA GLN A 166 10.96 -15.00 11.64
C GLN A 166 10.02 -14.47 12.72
N TYR A 167 9.46 -15.39 13.49
CA TYR A 167 8.69 -15.08 14.67
C TYR A 167 8.89 -16.15 15.74
N GLU A 168 9.10 -15.73 16.99
CA GLU A 168 9.11 -16.62 18.14
C GLU A 168 8.30 -15.98 19.26
N GLY A 169 7.22 -16.62 19.68
CA GLY A 169 6.38 -16.13 20.75
C GLY A 169 4.94 -16.64 20.68
N PRO A 170 4.09 -16.16 21.61
CA PRO A 170 2.70 -16.58 21.67
C PRO A 170 1.87 -15.94 20.56
N MET A 171 1.00 -16.70 19.90
CA MET A 171 -0.07 -16.16 19.05
C MET A 171 -1.44 -16.60 19.57
N LYS A 172 -2.48 -15.84 19.20
CA LYS A 172 -3.88 -16.19 19.49
C LYS A 172 -4.62 -16.52 18.20
N LEU A 173 -5.64 -17.36 18.30
CA LEU A 173 -6.57 -17.61 17.21
C LEU A 173 -7.56 -16.44 17.05
N ARG A 174 -7.85 -16.06 15.82
CA ARG A 174 -8.82 -15.01 15.51
C ARG A 174 -10.22 -15.45 15.95
N GLY A 175 -10.88 -14.61 16.74
CA GLY A 175 -12.19 -14.91 17.33
C GLY A 175 -12.10 -15.54 18.72
N GLU A 176 -10.91 -15.97 19.15
CA GLU A 176 -10.69 -16.65 20.44
C GLU A 176 -9.59 -15.93 21.24
N PRO A 177 -9.88 -14.75 21.83
CA PRO A 177 -8.86 -13.88 22.43
C PRO A 177 -8.14 -14.46 23.66
N LEU A 178 -8.67 -15.53 24.25
CA LEU A 178 -8.08 -16.24 25.39
C LEU A 178 -7.19 -17.41 24.98
N SER A 179 -7.18 -17.77 23.68
CA SER A 179 -6.26 -18.79 23.17
C SER A 179 -4.83 -18.25 23.15
N SER A 180 -3.87 -19.15 23.37
CA SER A 180 -2.44 -18.85 23.29
C SER A 180 -1.73 -20.10 22.82
N PHE A 181 -1.09 -20.00 21.66
CA PHE A 181 -0.29 -21.05 21.04
C PHE A 181 1.17 -20.61 21.05
N ASP A 182 2.08 -21.52 21.36
CA ASP A 182 3.52 -21.31 21.18
C ASP A 182 3.85 -21.43 19.70
N VAL A 183 4.34 -20.34 19.09
CA VAL A 183 4.58 -20.28 17.64
C VAL A 183 6.03 -19.95 17.34
N HIS A 184 6.64 -20.78 16.50
CA HIS A 184 7.95 -20.55 15.90
C HIS A 184 7.85 -20.57 14.37
N LEU A 185 8.05 -19.41 13.74
CA LEU A 185 8.11 -19.23 12.29
C LEU A 185 9.57 -19.02 11.88
N ASP A 186 10.04 -19.83 10.93
CA ASP A 186 11.27 -19.58 10.19
C ASP A 186 11.01 -19.77 8.71
N ALA A 187 11.02 -18.67 7.96
CA ALA A 187 10.77 -18.67 6.54
C ALA A 187 11.71 -17.73 5.80
N LYS A 188 11.86 -17.99 4.51
CA LYS A 188 12.59 -17.13 3.58
C LYS A 188 11.63 -16.64 2.52
N TRP A 189 11.70 -15.36 2.24
CA TRP A 189 11.17 -14.81 1.01
C TRP A 189 12.28 -14.74 -0.04
N THR A 190 12.02 -15.22 -1.26
CA THR A 190 12.98 -15.19 -2.36
C THR A 190 12.35 -14.68 -3.67
N SER A 191 13.17 -14.04 -4.51
CA SER A 191 12.76 -13.65 -5.86
C SER A 191 13.92 -13.53 -6.84
N ASP A 192 13.65 -13.90 -8.09
CA ASP A 192 14.48 -13.57 -9.25
C ASP A 192 13.82 -12.58 -10.21
N GLN A 193 12.64 -12.10 -9.87
CA GLN A 193 11.83 -11.23 -10.73
C GLN A 193 12.30 -9.78 -10.65
N PRO A 194 12.04 -8.95 -11.67
CA PRO A 194 12.22 -7.51 -11.56
C PRO A 194 11.33 -6.93 -10.44
N TYR A 195 11.83 -5.89 -9.77
CA TYR A 195 11.00 -5.06 -8.88
C TYR A 195 10.28 -3.97 -9.69
N PHE A 196 9.21 -3.44 -9.12
CA PHE A 196 8.45 -2.31 -9.63
C PHE A 196 8.67 -1.10 -8.72
N ASP A 197 9.29 -0.05 -9.23
CA ASP A 197 9.52 1.20 -8.49
C ASP A 197 8.42 2.21 -8.82
N PHE A 198 7.58 2.55 -7.84
CA PHE A 198 6.47 3.48 -8.07
C PHE A 198 6.96 4.91 -8.37
N ASP A 199 8.21 5.24 -8.02
CA ASP A 199 8.79 6.53 -8.37
C ASP A 199 9.07 6.62 -9.89
N THR A 200 9.33 5.51 -10.59
CA THR A 200 9.74 5.53 -12.01
C THR A 200 8.86 4.75 -12.98
N ASP A 201 8.21 3.68 -12.53
CA ASP A 201 7.72 2.61 -13.40
C ASP A 201 6.21 2.68 -13.67
N MET A 202 5.47 3.48 -12.89
CA MET A 202 4.03 3.73 -13.12
C MET A 202 3.75 4.16 -14.56
N ASP A 203 2.55 3.89 -15.08
CA ASP A 203 2.19 4.43 -16.39
C ASP A 203 2.02 5.96 -16.31
N ALA A 204 2.71 6.68 -17.20
CA ALA A 204 2.73 8.14 -17.19
C ALA A 204 1.37 8.75 -17.55
N MET A 205 0.58 8.07 -18.41
CA MET A 205 -0.74 8.54 -18.79
C MET A 205 -1.75 8.29 -17.66
N ALA A 206 -1.72 7.12 -17.02
CA ALA A 206 -2.55 6.80 -15.84
C ALA A 206 -2.30 7.80 -14.70
N LEU A 207 -1.02 8.10 -14.41
CA LEU A 207 -0.64 9.10 -13.42
C LEU A 207 -1.16 10.50 -13.80
N ALA A 208 -0.97 10.91 -15.07
CA ALA A 208 -1.45 12.21 -15.55
C ALA A 208 -2.99 12.33 -15.49
N ARG A 209 -3.73 11.27 -15.83
CA ARG A 209 -5.19 11.21 -15.71
C ARG A 209 -5.63 11.35 -14.25
N SER A 210 -4.97 10.68 -13.32
CA SER A 210 -5.26 10.77 -11.88
C SER A 210 -5.06 12.19 -11.36
N MET A 211 -3.89 12.78 -11.65
CA MET A 211 -3.49 14.12 -11.18
C MET A 211 -4.29 15.25 -11.80
N ALA A 212 -4.75 15.08 -13.06
CA ALA A 212 -5.54 16.08 -13.76
C ALA A 212 -6.98 16.21 -13.26
N ARG A 213 -7.50 15.20 -12.54
CA ARG A 213 -8.83 15.25 -11.89
C ARG A 213 -8.86 16.27 -10.77
N GLU A 214 -7.72 16.52 -10.12
CA GLU A 214 -7.67 17.36 -8.94
C GLU A 214 -7.67 18.86 -9.28
N PRO A 215 -8.21 19.70 -8.37
CA PRO A 215 -8.01 21.13 -8.40
C PRO A 215 -6.52 21.44 -8.31
N TRP A 216 -5.99 22.21 -9.27
CA TRP A 216 -4.58 22.61 -9.24
C TRP A 216 -4.47 23.97 -8.57
N SER A 217 -3.63 24.03 -7.55
CA SER A 217 -3.23 25.22 -6.83
C SER A 217 -1.76 25.08 -6.47
N ARG A 218 -1.15 26.16 -5.97
CA ARG A 218 0.20 26.07 -5.41
C ARG A 218 0.27 25.08 -4.24
N GLU A 219 -0.70 25.18 -3.33
CA GLU A 219 -0.86 24.29 -2.17
C GLU A 219 -0.93 22.82 -2.59
N TYR A 220 -1.72 22.49 -3.62
CA TYR A 220 -1.81 21.14 -4.17
C TYR A 220 -0.44 20.57 -4.56
N PHE A 221 0.41 21.36 -5.23
CA PHE A 221 1.75 20.91 -5.63
C PHE A 221 2.75 20.86 -4.45
N GLU A 222 2.55 21.68 -3.42
CA GLU A 222 3.32 21.62 -2.17
C GLU A 222 2.95 20.35 -1.39
N ASP A 223 1.66 20.04 -1.27
CA ASP A 223 1.16 18.81 -0.66
C ASP A 223 1.60 17.56 -1.42
N LEU A 224 1.59 17.60 -2.75
CA LEU A 224 2.05 16.51 -3.60
C LEU A 224 3.51 16.13 -3.33
N LYS A 225 4.37 17.13 -3.05
CA LYS A 225 5.76 16.92 -2.65
C LYS A 225 5.85 16.45 -1.19
N ALA A 226 5.11 17.10 -0.29
CA ALA A 226 5.18 16.82 1.14
C ALA A 226 4.62 15.43 1.52
N ALA A 227 3.71 14.88 0.71
CA ALA A 227 3.12 13.56 0.88
C ALA A 227 3.89 12.45 0.17
N HIS A 228 4.91 12.77 -0.64
CA HIS A 228 5.71 11.78 -1.35
C HIS A 228 6.42 10.84 -0.38
N GLN A 229 6.42 9.56 -0.76
CA GLN A 229 7.15 8.49 -0.11
C GLN A 229 7.64 7.57 -1.20
N THR A 230 8.85 7.06 -1.03
CA THR A 230 9.36 6.02 -1.92
C THR A 230 8.71 4.70 -1.56
N HIS A 231 8.31 3.98 -2.60
CA HIS A 231 7.65 2.69 -2.48
C HIS A 231 8.04 1.85 -3.69
N TYR A 232 8.43 0.61 -3.44
CA TYR A 232 8.66 -0.37 -4.49
C TYR A 232 8.20 -1.74 -4.03
N GLU A 233 7.92 -2.59 -5.01
CA GLU A 233 7.34 -3.90 -4.81
C GLU A 233 8.03 -4.95 -5.65
N GLN A 234 8.01 -6.19 -5.18
CA GLN A 234 8.60 -7.30 -5.90
C GLN A 234 7.77 -8.57 -5.65
N MET A 235 7.46 -9.27 -6.73
CA MET A 235 6.83 -10.60 -6.66
C MET A 235 7.88 -11.65 -6.29
N GLY A 236 7.50 -12.66 -5.53
CA GLY A 236 8.40 -13.69 -5.04
C GLY A 236 7.65 -14.87 -4.44
N ARG A 237 8.35 -15.61 -3.57
CA ARG A 237 7.80 -16.78 -2.87
C ARG A 237 8.27 -16.81 -1.43
N ILE A 238 7.44 -17.35 -0.56
CA ILE A 238 7.80 -17.67 0.83
C ILE A 238 7.88 -19.18 0.98
N GLU A 239 9.02 -19.66 1.43
CA GLU A 239 9.23 -21.06 1.79
C GLU A 239 9.80 -21.16 3.21
N GLY A 240 9.25 -22.07 4.01
CA GLY A 240 9.66 -22.22 5.40
C GLY A 240 8.74 -23.13 6.19
N THR A 241 8.85 -23.02 7.51
CA THR A 241 8.05 -23.81 8.45
C THR A 241 7.49 -22.89 9.53
N VAL A 242 6.24 -23.15 9.92
CA VAL A 242 5.68 -22.65 11.17
C VAL A 242 5.39 -23.83 12.09
N VAL A 243 5.88 -23.77 13.32
CA VAL A 243 5.61 -24.74 14.38
C VAL A 243 4.60 -24.11 15.32
N VAL A 244 3.51 -24.81 15.61
CA VAL A 244 2.44 -24.36 16.53
C VAL A 244 2.25 -25.46 17.58
N ASP A 245 2.54 -25.16 18.85
CA ASP A 245 2.51 -26.14 19.96
C ASP A 245 3.22 -27.46 19.60
N GLY A 246 4.43 -27.35 19.04
CA GLY A 246 5.24 -28.50 18.61
C GLY A 246 4.82 -29.15 17.27
N HIS A 247 3.72 -28.73 16.64
CA HIS A 247 3.26 -29.27 15.36
C HIS A 247 3.76 -28.41 14.19
N ALA A 248 4.54 -29.02 13.30
CA ALA A 248 5.14 -28.32 12.16
C ALA A 248 4.21 -28.30 10.93
N TYR A 249 4.10 -27.13 10.30
CA TYR A 249 3.39 -26.89 9.05
C TYR A 249 4.34 -26.27 8.04
N ILE A 250 4.42 -26.87 6.85
CA ILE A 250 5.29 -26.40 5.77
C ILE A 250 4.57 -25.28 5.01
N LEU A 251 5.28 -24.17 4.79
CA LEU A 251 4.82 -23.04 4.00
C LEU A 251 5.48 -23.07 2.62
N ARG A 252 4.66 -23.00 1.57
CA ARG A 252 5.06 -22.80 0.17
C ARG A 252 4.06 -21.86 -0.47
N LEU A 253 4.36 -20.58 -0.43
CA LEU A 253 3.40 -19.52 -0.73
C LEU A 253 3.92 -18.66 -1.87
N ASP A 254 3.07 -18.35 -2.84
CA ASP A 254 3.36 -17.27 -3.78
C ASP A 254 3.12 -15.95 -3.06
N SER A 255 4.00 -14.98 -3.29
CA SER A 255 4.10 -13.80 -2.43
C SER A 255 4.41 -12.52 -3.21
N MET A 256 4.03 -11.40 -2.62
CA MET A 256 4.54 -10.07 -2.96
C MET A 256 5.17 -9.46 -1.70
N ARG A 257 6.26 -8.71 -1.90
CA ARG A 257 6.88 -7.90 -0.88
C ARG A 257 6.91 -6.43 -1.31
N ASP A 258 6.61 -5.53 -0.38
CA ASP A 258 6.85 -4.11 -0.52
C ASP A 258 7.87 -3.57 0.49
N HIS A 259 8.46 -2.44 0.12
CA HIS A 259 9.27 -1.62 1.01
C HIS A 259 8.98 -0.14 0.75
N SER A 260 8.63 0.57 1.81
CA SER A 260 8.06 1.92 1.76
C SER A 260 8.67 2.82 2.83
N TYR A 261 9.36 3.88 2.44
CA TYR A 261 10.04 4.80 3.35
C TYR A 261 9.93 6.24 2.89
N GLY A 262 10.12 7.17 3.81
CA GLY A 262 10.08 8.60 3.49
C GLY A 262 10.24 9.49 4.70
N HIS A 263 10.23 10.80 4.44
CA HIS A 263 10.38 11.80 5.49
C HIS A 263 9.30 11.69 6.57
N LYS A 264 8.04 11.40 6.20
CA LYS A 264 6.96 11.11 7.15
C LYS A 264 5.83 10.31 6.47
N ARG A 265 5.02 9.61 7.28
CA ARG A 265 3.73 9.05 6.84
C ARG A 265 2.58 9.55 7.72
N GLU A 266 1.63 10.23 7.09
CA GLU A 266 0.42 10.74 7.73
C GLU A 266 -0.79 9.93 7.27
N TRP A 267 -1.21 8.97 8.08
CA TRP A 267 -2.36 8.12 7.79
C TRP A 267 -3.68 8.90 7.67
N LYS A 268 -3.78 10.08 8.29
CA LYS A 268 -4.97 10.95 8.18
C LYS A 268 -5.17 11.52 6.77
N HIS A 269 -4.13 11.54 5.92
CA HIS A 269 -4.26 11.99 4.53
C HIS A 269 -5.04 10.98 3.68
N MET A 270 -4.95 9.69 4.00
CA MET A 270 -5.73 8.67 3.32
C MET A 270 -7.21 8.88 3.62
N HIS A 271 -8.05 8.76 2.61
CA HIS A 271 -9.46 8.49 2.80
C HIS A 271 -9.66 6.97 2.88
N ARG A 272 -9.16 6.26 1.87
CA ARG A 272 -9.17 4.79 1.75
C ARG A 272 -8.35 4.30 0.55
N TYR A 273 -8.10 3.01 0.49
CA TYR A 273 -7.66 2.33 -0.73
C TYR A 273 -8.22 0.90 -0.80
N GLY A 274 -8.14 0.31 -1.98
CA GLY A 274 -8.35 -1.12 -2.21
C GLY A 274 -7.27 -1.65 -3.14
N LEU A 275 -6.46 -2.58 -2.66
CA LEU A 275 -5.35 -3.21 -3.38
C LEU A 275 -5.56 -4.72 -3.43
N HIS A 276 -5.19 -5.33 -4.55
CA HIS A 276 -5.35 -6.75 -4.81
C HIS A 276 -4.06 -7.34 -5.32
N MET A 277 -3.51 -8.26 -4.53
CA MET A 277 -2.25 -8.94 -4.80
C MET A 277 -2.55 -10.42 -4.99
N PHE A 278 -2.33 -10.96 -6.17
CA PHE A 278 -2.70 -12.33 -6.48
C PHE A 278 -1.70 -13.03 -7.37
N THR A 279 -1.72 -14.36 -7.29
CA THR A 279 -1.04 -15.28 -8.20
C THR A 279 -2.06 -16.27 -8.75
N THR A 280 -1.99 -16.57 -10.05
CA THR A 280 -2.85 -17.56 -10.71
C THR A 280 -2.12 -18.89 -10.91
N GLU A 281 -2.88 -19.93 -11.23
CA GLU A 281 -2.37 -21.27 -11.54
C GLU A 281 -1.35 -21.29 -12.70
N ASP A 282 -1.49 -20.39 -13.68
CA ASP A 282 -0.57 -20.19 -14.81
C ASP A 282 0.58 -19.22 -14.48
N LYS A 283 0.78 -18.90 -13.19
CA LYS A 283 1.89 -18.10 -12.65
C LYS A 283 1.89 -16.63 -13.07
N LEU A 284 0.76 -16.12 -13.57
CA LEU A 284 0.55 -14.68 -13.64
C LEU A 284 0.49 -14.12 -12.21
N GLN A 285 1.21 -13.05 -11.96
CA GLN A 285 1.16 -12.34 -10.68
C GLN A 285 0.79 -10.88 -10.93
N ALA A 286 0.03 -10.27 -10.02
CA ALA A 286 -0.29 -8.85 -10.12
C ALA A 286 -0.48 -8.23 -8.74
N ASN A 287 -0.11 -6.95 -8.63
CA ASN A 287 -0.68 -6.05 -7.63
C ASN A 287 -1.44 -4.97 -8.39
N VAL A 288 -2.70 -4.75 -8.06
CA VAL A 288 -3.54 -3.76 -8.74
C VAL A 288 -4.52 -3.12 -7.76
N GLY A 289 -4.77 -1.83 -7.90
CA GLY A 289 -5.80 -1.20 -7.10
C GLY A 289 -5.94 0.30 -7.31
N ILE A 290 -6.70 0.90 -6.39
CA ILE A 290 -6.97 2.33 -6.39
C ILE A 290 -6.72 2.90 -4.99
N VAL A 291 -5.99 4.01 -4.93
CA VAL A 291 -5.76 4.80 -3.72
C VAL A 291 -6.55 6.10 -3.77
N CYS A 292 -7.20 6.45 -2.66
CA CYS A 292 -7.85 7.73 -2.43
C CYS A 292 -7.16 8.45 -1.27
N GLN A 293 -6.28 9.39 -1.62
CA GLN A 293 -5.64 10.33 -0.71
C GLN A 293 -6.00 11.76 -1.18
N PRO A 294 -7.16 12.32 -0.78
CA PRO A 294 -7.75 13.50 -1.44
C PRO A 294 -6.89 14.77 -1.52
N ILE A 295 -5.83 14.85 -0.69
CA ILE A 295 -4.85 15.95 -0.74
C ILE A 295 -3.92 15.85 -1.97
N THR A 296 -3.72 14.65 -2.51
CA THR A 296 -2.90 14.41 -3.72
C THR A 296 -3.71 13.84 -4.87
N CYS A 297 -4.49 12.79 -4.64
CA CYS A 297 -5.31 12.11 -5.64
C CYS A 297 -6.51 11.49 -4.96
N SER A 298 -7.71 11.88 -5.36
CA SER A 298 -8.93 11.21 -4.93
C SER A 298 -9.17 9.89 -5.66
N GLN A 299 -8.50 9.67 -6.79
CA GLN A 299 -8.49 8.41 -7.54
C GLN A 299 -7.13 8.22 -8.20
N LEU A 300 -6.23 7.47 -7.56
CA LEU A 300 -4.96 7.04 -8.13
C LEU A 300 -5.06 5.56 -8.53
N GLU A 301 -5.14 5.31 -9.82
CA GLU A 301 -5.04 3.95 -10.40
C GLU A 301 -3.57 3.54 -10.40
N LEU A 302 -3.24 2.37 -9.83
CA LEU A 302 -1.86 1.90 -9.72
C LEU A 302 -1.76 0.39 -9.74
N GLY A 303 -0.53 -0.09 -9.95
CA GLY A 303 -0.18 -1.49 -9.92
C GLY A 303 0.58 -1.96 -11.16
N TYR A 304 0.77 -3.26 -11.24
CA TYR A 304 1.47 -3.93 -12.32
C TYR A 304 1.07 -5.40 -12.45
N VAL A 305 1.41 -5.97 -13.59
CA VAL A 305 1.38 -7.41 -13.86
C VAL A 305 2.80 -7.92 -14.06
N SER A 306 3.12 -9.07 -13.49
CA SER A 306 4.36 -9.81 -13.70
C SER A 306 4.07 -11.19 -14.28
N ASP A 307 4.89 -11.60 -15.25
CA ASP A 307 4.97 -12.98 -15.75
C ASP A 307 6.24 -13.72 -15.28
N GLY A 308 6.94 -13.13 -14.31
CA GLY A 308 8.22 -13.63 -13.80
C GLY A 308 9.46 -13.05 -14.49
N ARG A 309 9.33 -12.49 -15.69
CA ARG A 309 10.46 -11.93 -16.46
C ARG A 309 10.35 -10.44 -16.66
N GLN A 310 9.14 -9.95 -16.89
CA GLN A 310 8.85 -8.53 -17.09
C GLN A 310 7.78 -8.09 -16.12
N VAL A 311 7.83 -6.80 -15.79
CA VAL A 311 6.79 -6.13 -15.01
C VAL A 311 6.19 -5.04 -15.88
N ILE A 312 4.87 -5.10 -16.06
CA ILE A 312 4.12 -4.22 -16.94
C ILE A 312 3.18 -3.36 -16.09
N PRO A 313 3.28 -2.01 -16.14
CA PRO A 313 2.42 -1.16 -15.35
C PRO A 313 0.95 -1.26 -15.77
N VAL A 314 0.07 -1.16 -14.79
CA VAL A 314 -1.36 -0.98 -15.01
C VAL A 314 -1.61 0.39 -15.61
N THR A 315 -2.47 0.45 -16.62
CA THR A 315 -2.85 1.68 -17.33
C THR A 315 -4.25 2.15 -17.00
N SER A 316 -5.14 1.27 -16.52
CA SER A 316 -6.50 1.59 -16.06
C SER A 316 -7.04 0.53 -15.09
N VAL A 317 -7.89 0.94 -14.14
CA VAL A 317 -8.57 0.07 -13.18
C VAL A 317 -10.04 0.47 -13.07
N ASP A 318 -10.95 -0.45 -13.37
CA ASP A 318 -12.39 -0.29 -13.22
C ASP A 318 -12.87 -0.81 -11.85
N LEU A 319 -12.32 -0.23 -10.78
CA LEU A 319 -12.70 -0.50 -9.40
C LEU A 319 -13.06 0.81 -8.68
N PRO A 320 -14.12 1.53 -9.08
CA PRO A 320 -14.48 2.80 -8.47
C PRO A 320 -14.78 2.64 -6.98
N LEU A 321 -13.93 3.24 -6.13
CA LEU A 321 -14.01 3.11 -4.68
C LEU A 321 -15.37 3.57 -4.11
N TRP A 322 -15.99 4.61 -4.69
CA TRP A 322 -17.31 5.08 -4.26
C TRP A 322 -18.45 4.06 -4.51
N GLN A 323 -18.24 3.06 -5.38
CA GLN A 323 -19.19 1.96 -5.58
C GLN A 323 -18.84 0.72 -4.75
N HIS A 324 -17.56 0.56 -4.36
CA HIS A 324 -17.06 -0.65 -3.73
C HIS A 324 -16.54 -0.35 -2.33
N GLY A 325 -17.20 -0.87 -1.30
CA GLY A 325 -16.74 -0.81 0.08
C GLY A 325 -16.87 0.56 0.76
N GLU A 326 -17.62 1.48 0.16
CA GLU A 326 -17.91 2.78 0.78
C GLU A 326 -18.61 2.57 2.13
N GLY A 327 -18.30 3.41 3.12
CA GLY A 327 -18.81 3.26 4.48
C GLY A 327 -18.09 2.22 5.34
N GLY A 328 -16.93 1.70 4.90
CA GLY A 328 -16.05 0.91 5.76
C GLY A 328 -16.28 -0.60 5.72
N HIS A 329 -17.07 -1.10 4.78
CA HIS A 329 -17.39 -2.54 4.70
C HIS A 329 -17.13 -3.03 3.28
N PRO A 330 -15.91 -3.51 2.97
CA PRO A 330 -15.62 -3.92 1.61
C PRO A 330 -16.42 -5.17 1.21
N PRO A 331 -16.81 -5.33 -0.06
CA PRO A 331 -17.61 -6.47 -0.52
C PRO A 331 -16.82 -7.78 -0.41
N THR A 332 -17.46 -8.90 -0.09
CA THR A 332 -16.79 -10.20 0.07
C THR A 332 -16.78 -11.05 -1.20
N ASP A 333 -17.64 -10.70 -2.17
CA ASP A 333 -17.78 -11.33 -3.48
C ASP A 333 -18.06 -10.23 -4.50
N TYR A 334 -17.13 -10.01 -5.44
CA TYR A 334 -17.17 -8.92 -6.40
C TYR A 334 -16.21 -9.17 -7.56
N ALA A 335 -16.35 -8.39 -8.62
CA ALA A 335 -15.45 -8.40 -9.74
C ALA A 335 -15.09 -6.99 -10.20
N PHE A 336 -13.94 -6.86 -10.85
CA PHE A 336 -13.49 -5.64 -11.49
C PHE A 336 -12.59 -5.97 -12.68
N ALA A 337 -12.36 -5.00 -13.55
CA ALA A 337 -11.44 -5.13 -14.67
C ALA A 337 -10.25 -4.17 -14.54
N PHE A 338 -9.11 -4.53 -15.12
CA PHE A 338 -7.99 -3.61 -15.27
C PHE A 338 -7.22 -3.90 -16.57
N THR A 339 -6.44 -2.93 -17.02
CA THR A 339 -5.62 -3.06 -18.23
C THR A 339 -4.14 -2.94 -17.89
N ALA A 340 -3.33 -3.83 -18.45
CA ALA A 340 -1.87 -3.73 -18.45
C ALA A 340 -1.35 -4.27 -19.79
N GLY A 341 -0.36 -3.61 -20.39
CA GLY A 341 0.25 -4.09 -21.65
C GLY A 341 -0.74 -4.24 -22.81
N ASN A 342 -1.74 -3.36 -22.89
CA ASN A 342 -2.86 -3.42 -23.86
C ASN A 342 -3.72 -4.69 -23.76
N LYS A 343 -3.66 -5.42 -22.64
CA LYS A 343 -4.51 -6.56 -22.35
C LYS A 343 -5.41 -6.23 -21.17
N GLU A 344 -6.69 -6.59 -21.30
CA GLU A 344 -7.67 -6.52 -20.22
C GLU A 344 -7.64 -7.79 -19.36
N TYR A 345 -7.82 -7.59 -18.07
CA TYR A 345 -7.87 -8.63 -17.05
C TYR A 345 -9.14 -8.43 -16.23
N VAL A 346 -10.05 -9.40 -16.27
CA VAL A 346 -11.24 -9.44 -15.42
C VAL A 346 -10.91 -10.30 -14.20
N VAL A 347 -11.07 -9.71 -13.01
CA VAL A 347 -10.77 -10.32 -11.72
C VAL A 347 -12.06 -10.52 -10.95
N GLU A 348 -12.35 -11.77 -10.60
CA GLU A 348 -13.39 -12.14 -9.63
C GLU A 348 -12.70 -12.43 -8.28
N VAL A 349 -13.25 -11.91 -7.19
CA VAL A 349 -12.65 -11.99 -5.84
C VAL A 349 -13.64 -12.66 -4.90
N SER A 350 -13.21 -13.70 -4.20
CA SER A 350 -13.98 -14.34 -3.13
C SER A 350 -13.17 -14.39 -1.85
N VAL A 351 -13.68 -13.78 -0.79
CA VAL A 351 -12.99 -13.67 0.50
C VAL A 351 -13.10 -14.97 1.29
N VAL A 352 -11.96 -15.52 1.69
CA VAL A 352 -11.84 -16.69 2.57
C VAL A 352 -11.88 -16.27 4.04
N ASP A 353 -11.10 -15.24 4.38
CA ASP A 353 -10.91 -14.75 5.75
C ASP A 353 -10.59 -13.26 5.72
N SER A 354 -10.97 -12.52 6.77
CA SER A 354 -10.89 -11.06 6.77
C SER A 354 -10.40 -10.49 8.12
N PRO A 355 -9.18 -10.85 8.59
CA PRO A 355 -8.58 -10.16 9.73
C PRO A 355 -8.47 -8.64 9.51
N GLN A 356 -8.37 -7.90 10.61
CA GLN A 356 -8.21 -6.45 10.57
C GLN A 356 -7.28 -5.96 11.67
N PHE A 357 -6.56 -4.88 11.38
CA PHE A 357 -5.70 -4.20 12.33
C PHE A 357 -5.82 -2.69 12.19
N TYR A 358 -5.31 -1.98 13.19
CA TYR A 358 -5.22 -0.53 13.19
C TYR A 358 -3.77 -0.09 13.25
N ILE A 359 -3.41 0.89 12.42
CA ILE A 359 -2.06 1.38 12.27
C ILE A 359 -2.00 2.91 12.43
N GLY A 360 -0.88 3.35 13.01
CA GLY A 360 -0.68 4.72 13.47
C GLY A 360 -0.79 4.82 15.00
N TRP A 361 -0.22 5.90 15.54
CA TRP A 361 -0.14 6.13 16.99
C TRP A 361 -1.51 6.12 17.67
N GLU A 362 -2.51 6.67 16.99
CA GLU A 362 -3.87 6.85 17.49
C GLU A 362 -4.88 6.09 16.62
N TRP A 363 -4.44 4.97 16.02
CA TRP A 363 -5.25 4.13 15.14
C TRP A 363 -5.85 4.91 13.96
N GLU A 364 -5.14 5.86 13.37
CA GLU A 364 -5.65 6.73 12.30
C GLU A 364 -6.11 5.98 11.04
N SER A 365 -5.63 4.75 10.87
CA SER A 365 -5.97 3.88 9.75
C SER A 365 -6.42 2.51 10.26
N ARG A 366 -7.54 2.03 9.71
CA ARG A 366 -7.98 0.64 9.85
C ARG A 366 -7.75 -0.09 8.54
N VAL A 367 -7.04 -1.20 8.60
CA VAL A 367 -6.77 -2.07 7.46
C VAL A 367 -7.57 -3.37 7.63
N VAL A 368 -8.29 -3.74 6.59
CA VAL A 368 -9.02 -5.00 6.45
C VAL A 368 -8.21 -5.86 5.49
N GLU A 369 -7.46 -6.79 6.07
CA GLU A 369 -6.49 -7.65 5.38
C GLU A 369 -7.20 -8.94 4.97
N ARG A 370 -7.53 -9.13 3.69
CA ARG A 370 -8.40 -10.25 3.28
C ARG A 370 -7.63 -11.32 2.57
N PHE A 371 -7.69 -12.52 3.13
CA PHE A 371 -7.28 -13.73 2.44
C PHE A 371 -8.36 -14.08 1.43
N ALA A 372 -7.98 -14.19 0.16
CA ALA A 372 -8.93 -14.35 -0.92
C ALA A 372 -8.48 -15.41 -1.92
N THR A 373 -9.47 -16.01 -2.56
CA THR A 373 -9.31 -16.71 -3.84
C THR A 373 -9.71 -15.77 -4.95
N PHE A 374 -9.07 -15.94 -6.10
CA PHE A 374 -9.25 -15.11 -7.27
C PHE A 374 -9.61 -15.97 -8.47
N LYS A 375 -10.29 -15.36 -9.43
CA LYS A 375 -10.38 -15.89 -10.79
C LYS A 375 -10.08 -14.77 -11.78
N VAL A 376 -9.02 -14.94 -12.55
CA VAL A 376 -8.51 -13.91 -13.47
C VAL A 376 -8.64 -14.42 -14.89
N ASN A 377 -9.52 -13.81 -15.69
CA ASN A 377 -9.84 -14.29 -17.04
C ASN A 377 -10.16 -15.80 -17.07
N GLY A 378 -10.89 -16.30 -16.07
CA GLY A 378 -11.21 -17.72 -15.95
C GLY A 378 -10.20 -18.58 -15.18
N ARG A 379 -8.98 -18.10 -14.95
CA ARG A 379 -7.91 -18.85 -14.27
C ARG A 379 -8.00 -18.71 -12.77
N ARG A 380 -7.94 -19.82 -12.03
CA ARG A 380 -7.93 -19.78 -10.56
C ARG A 380 -6.66 -19.11 -10.04
N GLY A 381 -6.80 -18.41 -8.92
CA GLY A 381 -5.70 -17.79 -8.21
C GLY A 381 -5.97 -17.61 -6.72
N TRP A 382 -4.98 -17.12 -6.02
CA TRP A 382 -4.97 -16.91 -4.57
C TRP A 382 -4.13 -15.68 -4.24
N GLY A 383 -4.41 -15.08 -3.09
CA GLY A 383 -3.64 -13.95 -2.58
C GLY A 383 -4.43 -13.11 -1.61
N ILE A 384 -4.18 -11.81 -1.64
CA ILE A 384 -4.61 -10.86 -0.62
C ILE A 384 -5.38 -9.71 -1.26
N ALA A 385 -6.48 -9.31 -0.65
CA ALA A 385 -7.18 -8.07 -0.96
C ALA A 385 -7.12 -7.16 0.28
N GLU A 386 -6.29 -6.12 0.23
CA GLU A 386 -6.10 -5.17 1.32
C GLU A 386 -7.00 -3.95 1.11
N TRP A 387 -7.87 -3.69 2.08
CA TRP A 387 -8.73 -2.52 2.07
C TRP A 387 -8.46 -1.64 3.28
N GLN A 388 -8.09 -0.39 3.04
CA GLN A 388 -7.82 0.56 4.11
C GLN A 388 -8.91 1.61 4.20
N TYR A 389 -9.17 2.05 5.43
CA TYR A 389 -10.11 3.12 5.74
C TYR A 389 -9.49 4.05 6.78
N ARG A 390 -9.64 5.36 6.56
CA ARG A 390 -9.35 6.32 7.63
C ARG A 390 -10.25 6.05 8.83
N TYR A 391 -9.64 5.88 9.99
CA TYR A 391 -10.33 5.68 11.24
C TYR A 391 -10.27 6.93 12.12
N LYS A 392 -11.36 7.21 12.82
CA LYS A 392 -11.55 8.44 13.61
C LYS A 392 -11.86 8.16 15.08
N GLY A 393 -11.84 6.90 15.51
CA GLY A 393 -12.22 6.51 16.87
C GLY A 393 -11.10 6.61 17.91
N GLY A 394 -9.85 6.84 17.48
CA GLY A 394 -8.70 6.87 18.38
C GLY A 394 -8.25 5.48 18.86
N ARG A 395 -7.07 5.39 19.46
CA ARG A 395 -6.57 4.16 20.08
C ARG A 395 -7.15 4.01 21.50
N PRO A 396 -7.83 2.91 21.83
CA PRO A 396 -8.46 2.76 23.15
C PRO A 396 -7.44 2.69 24.30
N HIS A 397 -7.82 3.23 25.47
CA HIS A 397 -6.98 3.23 26.67
C HIS A 397 -6.53 1.83 27.10
N SER A 398 -7.36 0.80 26.89
CA SER A 398 -7.02 -0.60 27.23
C SER A 398 -5.78 -1.14 26.50
N TYR A 399 -5.42 -0.53 25.36
CA TYR A 399 -4.21 -0.84 24.62
C TYR A 399 -3.06 0.05 25.05
N SER A 400 -3.26 1.37 25.06
CA SER A 400 -2.20 2.33 25.38
C SER A 400 -1.72 2.27 26.83
N SER A 401 -2.56 1.83 27.77
CA SER A 401 -2.17 1.68 29.18
C SER A 401 -1.15 0.55 29.42
N ARG A 402 -0.89 -0.28 28.41
CA ARG A 402 0.10 -1.38 28.46
C ARG A 402 1.41 -1.01 27.78
N ASP A 403 1.50 0.19 27.21
CA ASP A 403 2.72 0.68 26.59
C ASP A 403 3.76 1.01 27.68
N PRO A 404 5.06 1.06 27.31
CA PRO A 404 6.07 1.65 28.17
C PRO A 404 5.69 3.08 28.58
N ALA A 405 6.00 3.45 29.83
CA ALA A 405 5.60 4.76 30.39
C ALA A 405 6.02 5.96 29.52
N TRP A 406 7.22 5.90 28.94
CA TRP A 406 7.77 6.95 28.06
C TRP A 406 6.91 7.18 26.80
N ALA A 407 6.14 6.20 26.34
CA ALA A 407 5.36 6.33 25.10
C ALA A 407 4.24 7.39 25.22
N SER A 408 3.80 7.66 26.45
CA SER A 408 2.81 8.69 26.74
C SER A 408 3.37 10.12 26.63
N GLU A 409 4.68 10.28 26.71
CA GLU A 409 5.38 11.57 26.75
C GLU A 409 5.85 12.03 25.37
N ILE A 410 5.74 11.18 24.34
CA ILE A 410 6.21 11.47 22.99
C ILE A 410 5.27 12.42 22.25
N ILE A 411 5.87 13.34 21.50
CA ILE A 411 5.17 14.13 20.48
C ILE A 411 4.87 13.22 19.28
N LYS A 412 3.61 12.80 19.17
CA LYS A 412 3.15 11.87 18.11
C LYS A 412 2.85 12.57 16.77
N GLY A 413 2.83 13.91 16.79
CA GLY A 413 2.70 14.80 15.63
C GLY A 413 1.28 14.97 15.08
#